data_AF-A0A6G0UDS4-F1
#
_entry.id   AF-A0A6G0UDS4-F1
#
_cell.length_a   1.000
_cell.length_b   1.000
_cell.length_c   1.000
_cell.angle_alpha   90.00
_cell.angle_beta   90.00
_cell.angle_gamma   90.00
#
_symmetry.space_group_name_H-M   'P 1'
#
loop_
_entity.id
_entity.type
_entity.pdbx_description
1 polymer ?
#
loop_
_entity_poly.entity_id
_entity_poly.type
_entity_poly.pdbx_seq_one_letter_code
_entity_poly.pdbx_strand_id
1 'polypeptide(L)'
;LILNGLLIYLIYSRSTKALKDYKKVLYLGVVVDIIYSSISLLFAPTTLIYKDVYFVLLEGILGQLEEPMTTIGYVLNVFATYFCIATTQVQFIYRYLLICKNKKLNNFAFFGLVLTSVISCGLCGFTNYIGFGILTTSADLVYYQSLVEFTGWPEVLAGKRNYAATMIKYLNFIVYPITFVMLYSYVTIIFCGVSIHKILRIEASKYSKQNVKCQTQVSVILTIEAVFPVITVLIPTAVDWVASHLLYYPSWLGPVRKTVTCVAPLLNPIIKICVVGCYRAIVLRLMKKKFFVNITISPLALTLNGLLAYLIYTKTSIILKDYKKILYLGVIVDIIYSLISLLFAPTTLIYKDVYFVLLEGILGQMEEPMTTIGHVLNVFATYFCIATAQVQFIYRYLLICKNKKLDNLAFFGLVLTSVISSGLCGFVNYFAFQILNTSEDLVYYQSLLGPIGWSEILGSERNYAATRIVSIADLLIIYIPD
;
A
#
# COMPACT_ATOMS: atom_id res chain seq x y z
N LEU A 1 -2.19 -7.23 1.66
CA LEU A 1 -3.35 -8.15 1.81
C LEU A 1 -4.51 -7.80 0.87
N ILE A 2 -5.10 -6.60 0.92
CA ILE A 2 -6.26 -6.21 0.06
C ILE A 2 -5.99 -6.43 -1.43
N LEU A 3 -4.86 -5.92 -1.95
CA LEU A 3 -4.49 -6.09 -3.36
C LEU A 3 -4.30 -7.56 -3.76
N ASN A 4 -3.78 -8.39 -2.85
CA ASN A 4 -3.66 -9.83 -3.07
C ASN A 4 -5.04 -10.51 -3.12
N GLY A 5 -5.99 -10.09 -2.28
CA GLY A 5 -7.39 -10.52 -2.36
C GLY A 5 -8.06 -10.14 -3.68
N LEU A 6 -7.87 -8.90 -4.14
CA LEU A 6 -8.34 -8.45 -5.45
C LEU A 6 -7.75 -9.28 -6.58
N LEU A 7 -6.44 -9.55 -6.53
CA LEU A 7 -5.78 -10.36 -7.54
C LEU A 7 -6.28 -11.82 -7.54
N ILE A 8 -6.52 -12.44 -6.38
CA ILE A 8 -7.16 -13.76 -6.28
C ILE A 8 -8.51 -13.76 -6.99
N TYR A 9 -9.34 -12.74 -6.72
CA TYR A 9 -10.62 -12.57 -7.37
C TYR A 9 -10.48 -12.48 -8.89
N LEU A 10 -9.52 -11.70 -9.39
CA LEU A 10 -9.26 -11.54 -10.83
C LEU A 10 -8.75 -12.83 -11.49
N ILE A 11 -7.83 -13.56 -10.84
CA ILE A 11 -7.33 -14.85 -11.35
C ILE A 11 -8.48 -15.87 -11.43
N TYR A 12 -9.33 -15.91 -10.40
CA TYR A 12 -10.47 -16.82 -10.35
C TYR A 12 -11.48 -16.52 -11.46
N SER A 13 -11.99 -15.29 -11.47
CA SER A 13 -13.16 -14.92 -12.26
C SER A 13 -12.86 -14.48 -13.70
N ARG A 14 -11.63 -14.00 -14.00
CA ARG A 14 -11.34 -13.25 -15.25
C ARG A 14 -10.11 -13.70 -16.02
N SER A 15 -9.46 -14.79 -15.63
CA SER A 15 -8.39 -15.39 -16.43
C SER A 15 -8.92 -15.94 -17.76
N THR A 16 -8.25 -15.61 -18.87
CA THR A 16 -8.58 -16.15 -20.20
C THR A 16 -8.20 -17.63 -20.34
N LYS A 17 -8.71 -18.31 -21.38
CA LYS A 17 -8.32 -19.70 -21.70
C LYS A 17 -6.79 -19.84 -21.87
N ALA A 18 -6.13 -18.84 -22.46
CA ALA A 18 -4.68 -18.81 -22.64
C ALA A 18 -3.88 -18.70 -21.32
N LEU A 19 -4.48 -18.13 -20.27
CA LEU A 19 -3.89 -18.05 -18.93
C LEU A 19 -4.25 -19.24 -18.04
N LYS A 20 -5.11 -20.15 -18.50
CA LYS A 20 -5.64 -21.26 -17.69
C LYS A 20 -4.53 -22.17 -17.16
N ASP A 21 -3.51 -22.43 -17.97
CA ASP A 21 -2.36 -23.24 -17.57
C ASP A 21 -1.44 -22.52 -16.58
N TYR A 22 -1.46 -21.19 -16.56
CA TYR A 22 -0.66 -20.36 -15.66
C TYR A 22 -1.35 -20.04 -14.33
N LYS A 23 -2.64 -20.34 -14.17
CA LYS A 23 -3.40 -20.04 -12.94
C LYS A 23 -2.72 -20.57 -11.69
N LYS A 24 -2.20 -21.80 -11.72
CA LYS A 24 -1.55 -22.43 -10.56
C LYS A 24 -0.35 -21.65 -10.08
N VAL A 25 0.46 -21.18 -11.01
CA VAL A 25 1.66 -20.39 -10.74
C VAL A 25 1.29 -19.00 -10.21
N LEU A 26 0.29 -18.35 -10.82
CA LEU A 26 -0.21 -17.06 -10.35
C LEU A 26 -0.79 -17.16 -8.92
N TYR A 27 -1.57 -18.20 -8.63
CA TYR A 27 -2.08 -18.44 -7.29
C TYR A 27 -0.97 -18.71 -6.28
N LEU A 28 0.02 -19.53 -6.64
CA LEU A 28 1.18 -19.79 -5.78
C LEU A 28 1.84 -18.48 -5.36
N GLY A 29 2.14 -17.60 -6.32
CA GLY A 29 2.74 -16.29 -6.02
C GLY A 29 1.91 -15.46 -5.03
N VAL A 30 0.59 -15.39 -5.22
CA VAL A 30 -0.27 -14.61 -4.32
C VAL A 30 -0.39 -15.22 -2.92
N VAL A 31 -0.48 -16.55 -2.82
CA VAL A 31 -0.51 -17.25 -1.53
C VAL A 31 0.77 -16.98 -0.76
N VAL A 32 1.93 -17.04 -1.43
CA VAL A 32 3.23 -16.75 -0.84
C VAL A 32 3.32 -15.29 -0.38
N ASP A 33 2.88 -14.34 -1.22
CA ASP A 33 2.83 -12.92 -0.87
C ASP A 33 1.97 -12.66 0.37
N ILE A 34 0.85 -13.38 0.52
CA ILE A 34 -0.02 -13.31 1.71
C ILE A 34 0.70 -13.88 2.94
N ILE A 35 1.31 -15.06 2.83
CA ILE A 35 2.05 -15.70 3.93
C ILE A 35 3.16 -14.75 4.42
N TYR A 36 3.97 -14.24 3.50
CA TYR A 36 5.05 -13.30 3.81
C TYR A 36 4.51 -12.01 4.45
N SER A 37 3.47 -11.39 3.87
CA SER A 37 2.86 -10.17 4.43
C SER A 37 2.36 -10.38 5.85
N SER A 38 1.70 -11.51 6.12
CA SER A 38 1.16 -11.83 7.43
C SER A 38 2.27 -12.06 8.45
N ILE A 39 3.29 -12.86 8.13
CA ILE A 39 4.42 -13.10 9.03
C ILE A 39 5.20 -11.80 9.28
N SER A 40 5.44 -11.00 8.24
CA SER A 40 6.12 -9.71 8.36
C SER A 40 5.33 -8.71 9.20
N LEU A 41 4.00 -8.68 9.10
CA LEU A 41 3.15 -7.85 9.95
C LEU A 41 3.16 -8.31 11.42
N LEU A 42 3.10 -9.63 11.65
CA LEU A 42 3.02 -10.20 13.00
C LEU A 42 4.32 -10.03 13.78
N PHE A 43 5.49 -10.14 13.12
CA PHE A 43 6.78 -10.13 13.81
C PHE A 43 7.65 -8.90 13.50
N ALA A 44 7.50 -8.28 12.33
CA ALA A 44 8.15 -7.05 11.87
C ALA A 44 9.64 -6.93 12.27
N PRO A 45 10.52 -7.84 11.79
CA PRO A 45 11.92 -7.85 12.19
C PRO A 45 12.68 -6.63 11.67
N THR A 46 13.47 -6.03 12.55
CA THR A 46 14.47 -5.00 12.28
C THR A 46 15.83 -5.56 12.70
N THR A 47 16.92 -5.15 12.06
CA THR A 47 18.27 -5.58 12.44
C THR A 47 19.18 -4.42 12.72
N LEU A 48 20.15 -4.66 13.57
CA LEU A 48 21.13 -3.69 13.99
C LEU A 48 22.45 -4.43 14.22
N ILE A 49 23.59 -3.80 13.94
CA ILE A 49 24.89 -4.35 14.30
C ILE A 49 25.56 -3.36 15.22
N TYR A 50 26.11 -3.85 16.33
CA TYR A 50 26.80 -3.03 17.30
C TYR A 50 27.92 -3.83 17.96
N LYS A 51 29.13 -3.27 17.95
CA LYS A 51 30.35 -3.87 18.52
C LYS A 51 30.48 -5.36 18.19
N ASP A 52 30.41 -5.70 16.90
CA ASP A 52 30.59 -7.06 16.36
C ASP A 52 29.52 -8.07 16.79
N VAL A 53 28.34 -7.56 17.18
CA VAL A 53 27.17 -8.37 17.47
C VAL A 53 26.04 -7.95 16.54
N TYR A 54 25.47 -8.93 15.83
CA TYR A 54 24.31 -8.75 14.98
C TYR A 54 23.05 -9.00 15.81
N PHE A 55 22.23 -7.96 15.92
CA PHE A 55 20.96 -7.94 16.65
C PHE A 55 19.78 -8.08 15.70
N VAL A 56 18.82 -8.93 16.07
CA VAL A 56 17.49 -8.96 15.47
C VAL A 56 16.46 -8.55 16.50
N LEU A 57 15.68 -7.52 16.15
CA LEU A 57 14.62 -6.93 16.96
C LEU A 57 13.28 -7.23 16.31
N LEU A 58 12.32 -7.77 17.06
CA LEU A 58 10.97 -8.04 16.54
C LEU A 58 9.99 -6.97 17.03
N GLU A 59 9.58 -6.09 16.13
CA GLU A 59 8.72 -4.94 16.47
C GLU A 59 7.23 -5.19 16.21
N GLY A 60 6.87 -6.38 15.71
CA GLY A 60 5.50 -6.73 15.33
C GLY A 60 4.60 -7.03 16.53
N ILE A 61 3.31 -7.24 16.27
CA ILE A 61 2.27 -7.53 17.27
C ILE A 61 2.66 -8.71 18.17
N LEU A 62 3.14 -9.80 17.56
CA LEU A 62 3.59 -11.00 18.26
C LEU A 62 5.09 -10.98 18.57
N GLY A 63 5.84 -10.03 18.01
CA GLY A 63 7.26 -9.81 18.32
C GLY A 63 7.51 -9.39 19.77
N GLN A 64 6.47 -8.90 20.45
CA GLN A 64 6.52 -8.52 21.86
C GLN A 64 6.25 -9.68 22.82
N LEU A 65 6.02 -10.90 22.35
CA LEU A 65 5.84 -12.05 23.23
C LEU A 65 7.18 -12.55 23.77
N GLU A 66 7.16 -13.36 24.83
CA GLU A 66 8.37 -14.00 25.36
C GLU A 66 8.75 -15.24 24.54
N GLU A 67 9.93 -15.80 24.82
CA GLU A 67 10.34 -17.10 24.27
C GLU A 67 9.30 -18.19 24.60
N PRO A 68 8.99 -19.10 23.65
CA PRO A 68 9.67 -19.37 22.38
C PRO A 68 9.15 -18.56 21.17
N MET A 69 8.19 -17.65 21.38
CA MET A 69 7.42 -17.04 20.27
C MET A 69 8.25 -16.09 19.42
N THR A 70 9.18 -15.36 20.03
CA THR A 70 10.15 -14.52 19.33
C THR A 70 11.03 -15.37 18.40
N THR A 71 11.46 -16.55 18.85
CA THR A 71 12.40 -17.37 18.07
C THR A 71 11.69 -17.94 16.86
N ILE A 72 10.48 -18.47 17.10
CA ILE A 72 9.58 -18.93 16.04
C ILE A 72 9.30 -17.79 15.06
N GLY A 73 9.05 -16.58 15.55
CA GLY A 73 8.79 -15.40 14.73
C GLY A 73 9.93 -15.05 13.78
N TYR A 74 11.17 -15.06 14.29
CA TYR A 74 12.35 -14.82 13.46
C TYR A 74 12.52 -15.92 12.40
N VAL A 75 12.47 -17.19 12.82
CA VAL A 75 12.61 -18.36 11.93
C VAL A 75 11.56 -18.35 10.82
N LEU A 76 10.31 -18.04 11.16
CA LEU A 76 9.21 -17.93 10.19
C LEU A 76 9.42 -16.78 9.21
N ASN A 77 9.98 -15.65 9.66
CA ASN A 77 10.24 -14.53 8.78
C ASN A 77 11.36 -14.83 7.76
N VAL A 78 12.43 -15.45 8.24
CA VAL A 78 13.53 -15.96 7.42
C VAL A 78 13.00 -16.98 6.41
N PHE A 79 12.22 -17.95 6.86
CA PHE A 79 11.54 -18.93 5.99
C PHE A 79 10.71 -18.24 4.91
N ALA A 80 9.84 -17.30 5.29
CA ALA A 80 8.93 -16.64 4.37
C ALA A 80 9.66 -15.81 3.30
N THR A 81 10.76 -15.16 3.69
CA THR A 81 11.62 -14.39 2.77
C THR A 81 12.18 -15.31 1.69
N TYR A 82 12.78 -16.45 2.07
CA TYR A 82 13.31 -17.40 1.08
C TYR A 82 12.24 -18.09 0.27
N PHE A 83 11.08 -18.35 0.88
CA PHE A 83 9.98 -18.96 0.17
C PHE A 83 9.49 -18.08 -0.99
N CYS A 84 9.56 -16.74 -0.87
CA CYS A 84 9.28 -15.83 -1.98
C CYS A 84 10.26 -16.02 -3.17
N ILE A 85 11.55 -16.19 -2.89
CA ILE A 85 12.58 -16.38 -3.93
C ILE A 85 12.48 -17.79 -4.55
N ALA A 86 12.38 -18.82 -3.71
CA ALA A 86 12.27 -20.21 -4.15
C ALA A 86 10.99 -20.44 -4.96
N THR A 87 9.87 -19.83 -4.58
CA THR A 87 8.63 -19.94 -5.36
C THR A 87 8.76 -19.27 -6.72
N THR A 88 9.46 -18.13 -6.82
CA THR A 88 9.82 -17.50 -8.11
C THR A 88 10.59 -18.47 -9.02
N GLN A 89 11.57 -19.19 -8.47
CA GLN A 89 12.27 -20.27 -9.20
C GLN A 89 11.31 -21.36 -9.69
N VAL A 90 10.37 -21.82 -8.85
CA VAL A 90 9.34 -22.81 -9.26
C VAL A 90 8.50 -22.28 -10.44
N GLN A 91 8.17 -20.98 -10.45
CA GLN A 91 7.43 -20.37 -11.57
C GLN A 91 8.21 -20.47 -12.89
N PHE A 92 9.51 -20.21 -12.85
CA PHE A 92 10.39 -20.31 -14.02
C PHE A 92 10.60 -21.76 -14.48
N ILE A 93 10.79 -22.71 -13.56
CA ILE A 93 10.91 -24.14 -13.88
C ILE A 93 9.61 -24.66 -14.53
N TYR A 94 8.45 -24.36 -13.93
CA TYR A 94 7.15 -24.74 -14.46
C TYR A 94 6.98 -24.26 -15.90
N ARG A 95 7.33 -23.00 -16.14
CA ARG A 95 7.19 -22.38 -17.45
C ARG A 95 8.21 -22.90 -18.47
N TYR A 96 9.44 -23.14 -18.04
CA TYR A 96 10.46 -23.77 -18.87
C TYR A 96 9.98 -25.15 -19.35
N LEU A 97 9.43 -25.97 -18.47
CA LEU A 97 8.90 -27.29 -18.85
C LEU A 97 7.69 -27.17 -19.80
N LEU A 98 6.79 -26.22 -19.54
CA LEU A 98 5.63 -25.99 -20.38
C LEU A 98 6.00 -25.51 -21.79
N ILE A 99 6.90 -24.53 -21.92
CA ILE A 99 7.24 -23.90 -23.21
C ILE A 99 8.37 -24.65 -23.91
N CYS A 100 9.47 -24.92 -23.22
CA CYS A 100 10.70 -25.41 -23.85
C CYS A 100 10.69 -26.93 -24.05
N LYS A 101 9.87 -27.65 -23.29
CA LYS A 101 9.76 -29.12 -23.35
C LYS A 101 8.37 -29.60 -23.73
N ASN A 102 7.39 -28.70 -23.90
CA ASN A 102 5.99 -29.03 -24.15
C ASN A 102 5.44 -30.05 -23.13
N LYS A 103 5.91 -30.00 -21.88
CA LYS A 103 5.52 -30.90 -20.79
C LYS A 103 4.68 -30.15 -19.78
N LYS A 104 3.39 -30.49 -19.71
CA LYS A 104 2.50 -30.00 -18.66
C LYS A 104 2.72 -30.80 -17.38
N LEU A 105 3.22 -30.15 -16.34
CA LEU A 105 3.36 -30.78 -15.03
C LEU A 105 1.97 -31.14 -14.47
N ASN A 106 1.83 -32.39 -14.04
CA ASN A 106 0.67 -32.83 -13.27
C ASN A 106 0.68 -32.17 -11.88
N ASN A 107 -0.45 -32.26 -11.16
CA ASN A 107 -0.59 -31.62 -9.84
C ASN A 107 0.45 -32.15 -8.84
N PHE A 108 0.73 -33.45 -8.89
CA PHE A 108 1.65 -34.11 -7.97
C PHE A 108 3.09 -33.62 -8.16
N ALA A 109 3.60 -33.54 -9.40
CA ALA A 109 4.94 -33.06 -9.68
C ALA A 109 5.07 -31.56 -9.40
N PHE A 110 4.03 -30.76 -9.70
CA PHE A 110 4.01 -29.34 -9.32
C PHE A 110 4.06 -29.17 -7.79
N PHE A 111 3.26 -29.94 -7.06
CA PHE A 111 3.29 -29.94 -5.60
C PHE A 111 4.65 -30.40 -5.06
N GLY A 112 5.26 -31.41 -5.68
CA GLY A 112 6.62 -31.85 -5.36
C GLY A 112 7.65 -30.71 -5.47
N LEU A 113 7.60 -29.90 -6.53
CA LEU A 113 8.47 -28.72 -6.69
C LEU A 113 8.23 -27.65 -5.61
N VAL A 114 6.97 -27.43 -5.23
CA VAL A 114 6.65 -26.49 -4.14
C VAL A 114 7.13 -27.06 -2.80
N LEU A 115 6.95 -28.35 -2.56
CA LEU A 115 7.35 -29.02 -1.33
C LEU A 115 8.87 -29.02 -1.16
N THR A 116 9.65 -29.26 -2.22
CA THR A 116 11.12 -29.13 -2.15
C THR A 116 11.56 -27.70 -1.83
N SER A 117 10.83 -26.70 -2.35
CA SER A 117 11.06 -25.29 -2.00
C SER A 117 10.73 -25.01 -0.52
N VAL A 118 9.63 -25.55 0.00
CA VAL A 118 9.26 -25.45 1.42
C VAL A 118 10.32 -26.10 2.30
N ILE A 119 10.75 -27.32 1.98
CA ILE A 119 11.75 -28.06 2.77
C ILE A 119 13.09 -27.30 2.79
N SER A 120 13.57 -26.84 1.63
CA SER A 120 14.83 -26.09 1.56
C SER A 120 14.77 -24.76 2.33
N CYS A 121 13.66 -24.02 2.23
CA CYS A 121 13.47 -22.80 3.02
C CYS A 121 13.35 -23.10 4.52
N GLY A 122 12.71 -24.22 4.88
CA GLY A 122 12.60 -24.69 6.26
C GLY A 122 13.96 -25.02 6.88
N LEU A 123 14.83 -25.69 6.13
CA LEU A 123 16.22 -25.95 6.54
C LEU A 123 17.01 -24.65 6.73
N CYS A 124 16.77 -23.62 5.90
CA CYS A 124 17.38 -22.30 6.08
C CYS A 124 16.88 -21.59 7.34
N GLY A 125 15.58 -21.68 7.63
CA GLY A 125 15.02 -21.19 8.89
C GLY A 125 15.60 -21.94 10.10
N PHE A 126 15.77 -23.26 10.00
CA PHE A 126 16.32 -24.09 11.07
C PHE A 126 17.81 -23.84 11.33
N THR A 127 18.62 -23.63 10.30
CA THR A 127 20.02 -23.23 10.48
C THR A 127 20.15 -21.86 11.16
N ASN A 128 19.26 -20.92 10.83
CA ASN A 128 19.12 -19.64 11.53
C ASN A 128 18.72 -19.82 13.01
N TYR A 129 17.81 -20.76 13.29
CA TYR A 129 17.44 -21.13 14.67
C TYR A 129 18.64 -21.63 15.47
N ILE A 130 19.49 -22.50 14.90
CA ILE A 130 20.70 -22.97 15.58
C ILE A 130 21.64 -21.80 15.88
N GLY A 131 21.84 -20.91 14.91
CA GLY A 131 22.75 -19.76 15.03
C GLY A 131 22.37 -18.78 16.15
N PHE A 132 21.07 -18.46 16.30
CA PHE A 132 20.58 -17.47 17.27
C PHE A 132 19.92 -18.03 18.52
N GLY A 133 19.33 -19.23 18.46
CA GLY A 133 18.56 -19.81 19.55
C GLY A 133 19.42 -20.65 20.49
N ILE A 134 20.33 -21.46 19.92
CA ILE A 134 21.08 -22.46 20.69
C ILE A 134 22.47 -21.96 21.05
N LEU A 135 23.14 -21.25 20.14
CA LEU A 135 24.55 -20.89 20.29
C LEU A 135 24.78 -19.54 20.97
N THR A 136 23.74 -18.84 21.44
CA THR A 136 23.87 -17.52 22.11
C THR A 136 24.53 -17.67 23.48
N THR A 137 25.56 -16.87 23.73
CA THR A 137 26.41 -16.96 24.93
C THR A 137 26.09 -15.87 25.94
N SER A 138 26.52 -16.06 27.20
CA SER A 138 26.40 -15.04 28.26
C SER A 138 27.11 -13.72 27.94
N ALA A 139 28.15 -13.75 27.09
CA ALA A 139 28.82 -12.54 26.60
C ALA A 139 27.91 -11.71 25.67
N ASP A 140 27.05 -12.36 24.87
CA ASP A 140 26.13 -11.68 23.96
C ASP A 140 25.07 -10.87 24.73
N LEU A 141 24.73 -11.30 25.95
CA LEU A 141 23.82 -10.59 26.88
C LEU A 141 24.43 -9.30 27.46
N VAL A 142 25.75 -9.26 27.68
CA VAL A 142 26.45 -8.05 28.18
C VAL A 142 26.49 -6.97 27.10
N TYR A 143 26.76 -7.36 25.85
CA TYR A 143 26.70 -6.44 24.71
C TYR A 143 25.30 -5.86 24.53
N TYR A 144 24.29 -6.67 24.75
CA TYR A 144 22.90 -6.26 24.66
C TYR A 144 22.52 -5.20 25.70
N GLN A 145 22.97 -5.31 26.96
CA GLN A 145 22.77 -4.26 27.97
C GLN A 145 23.42 -2.93 27.53
N SER A 146 24.64 -2.99 27.00
CA SER A 146 25.34 -1.79 26.50
C SER A 146 24.69 -1.16 25.26
N LEU A 147 23.91 -1.93 24.49
CA LEU A 147 23.15 -1.45 23.34
C LEU A 147 21.92 -0.63 23.77
N VAL A 148 21.24 -1.09 24.81
CA VAL A 148 20.06 -0.41 25.38
C VAL A 148 20.45 0.96 25.90
N GLU A 149 21.56 1.03 26.63
CA GLU A 149 22.15 2.29 27.10
C GLU A 149 22.54 3.22 25.94
N PHE A 150 23.14 2.68 24.88
CA PHE A 150 23.60 3.47 23.72
C PHE A 150 22.44 4.00 22.85
N THR A 151 21.41 3.20 22.63
CA THR A 151 20.32 3.54 21.69
C THR A 151 19.23 4.40 22.34
N GLY A 152 19.15 4.46 23.67
CA GLY A 152 18.09 5.15 24.40
C GLY A 152 16.70 4.53 24.16
N TRP A 153 16.66 3.27 23.71
CA TRP A 153 15.41 2.56 23.48
C TRP A 153 14.74 2.21 24.81
N PRO A 154 13.40 2.27 24.90
CA PRO A 154 12.69 1.96 26.15
C PRO A 154 13.10 0.60 26.72
N GLU A 155 13.33 0.53 28.03
CA GLU A 155 13.65 -0.73 28.73
C GLU A 155 12.64 -1.86 28.47
N VAL A 156 11.42 -1.53 28.02
CA VAL A 156 10.38 -2.50 27.64
C VAL A 156 10.74 -3.28 26.36
N LEU A 157 11.54 -2.71 25.47
CA LEU A 157 12.18 -3.42 24.35
C LEU A 157 13.50 -4.08 24.78
N ALA A 158 14.13 -3.56 25.84
CA ALA A 158 15.34 -4.12 26.44
C ALA A 158 15.07 -5.41 27.23
N GLY A 159 13.95 -5.53 27.95
CA GLY A 159 13.65 -6.69 28.80
C GLY A 159 13.23 -7.96 28.04
N LYS A 160 12.88 -7.84 26.75
CA LYS A 160 12.43 -8.96 25.92
C LYS A 160 13.58 -9.39 25.02
N ARG A 161 14.08 -10.61 25.23
CA ARG A 161 15.30 -11.16 24.62
C ARG A 161 15.29 -10.97 23.10
N ASN A 162 16.08 -10.00 22.63
CA ASN A 162 16.42 -9.84 21.24
C ASN A 162 17.58 -10.79 20.89
N TYR A 163 17.62 -11.30 19.66
CA TYR A 163 18.65 -12.24 19.25
C TYR A 163 19.96 -11.52 19.00
N ALA A 164 21.02 -12.02 19.62
CA ALA A 164 22.38 -11.56 19.42
C ALA A 164 23.21 -12.73 18.92
N ALA A 165 23.82 -12.58 17.75
CA ALA A 165 24.84 -13.50 17.28
C ALA A 165 26.14 -12.73 17.09
N THR A 166 27.24 -13.29 17.56
CA THR A 166 28.57 -12.82 17.15
C THR A 166 28.68 -12.84 15.62
N MET A 167 29.41 -11.90 15.03
CA MET A 167 29.55 -11.83 13.56
C MET A 167 29.94 -13.17 12.93
N ILE A 168 30.80 -13.95 13.59
CA ILE A 168 31.22 -15.27 13.10
C ILE A 168 30.05 -16.25 13.02
N LYS A 169 29.18 -16.29 14.05
CA LYS A 169 27.97 -17.12 14.03
C LYS A 169 26.98 -16.62 12.97
N TYR A 170 26.84 -15.31 12.83
CA TYR A 170 26.01 -14.69 11.81
C TYR A 170 26.48 -15.07 10.40
N LEU A 171 27.77 -14.94 10.10
CA LEU A 171 28.29 -15.30 8.78
C LEU A 171 28.13 -16.80 8.49
N ASN A 172 28.45 -17.66 9.45
CA ASN A 172 28.46 -19.11 9.27
C ASN A 172 27.09 -19.76 9.18
N PHE A 173 26.15 -19.38 10.05
CA PHE A 173 24.84 -20.05 10.15
C PHE A 173 23.73 -19.34 9.41
N ILE A 174 23.97 -18.11 8.94
CA ILE A 174 22.96 -17.27 8.33
C ILE A 174 23.43 -16.92 6.93
N VAL A 175 24.48 -16.13 6.78
CA VAL A 175 24.79 -15.57 5.47
C VAL A 175 25.20 -16.63 4.43
N TYR A 176 26.05 -17.61 4.79
CA TYR A 176 26.48 -18.61 3.81
C TYR A 176 25.35 -19.52 3.30
N PRO A 177 24.51 -20.16 4.15
CA PRO A 177 23.36 -20.93 3.68
C PRO A 177 22.42 -20.12 2.79
N ILE A 178 22.17 -18.85 3.17
CA ILE A 178 21.31 -17.93 2.42
C ILE A 178 21.89 -17.66 1.04
N THR A 179 23.17 -17.30 1.00
CA THR A 179 23.86 -16.95 -0.25
C THR A 179 23.83 -18.13 -1.21
N PHE A 180 24.00 -19.35 -0.71
CA PHE A 180 23.96 -20.55 -1.53
C PHE A 180 22.57 -20.81 -2.14
N VAL A 181 21.51 -20.75 -1.34
CA VAL A 181 20.13 -20.92 -1.83
C VAL A 181 19.76 -19.83 -2.82
N MET A 182 20.08 -18.58 -2.51
CA MET A 182 19.87 -17.43 -3.40
C MET A 182 20.59 -17.64 -4.74
N LEU A 183 21.89 -17.97 -4.71
CA LEU A 183 22.68 -18.19 -5.91
C LEU A 183 22.09 -19.31 -6.76
N TYR A 184 21.77 -20.46 -6.15
CA TYR A 184 21.15 -21.58 -6.85
C TYR A 184 19.81 -21.21 -7.51
N SER A 185 18.94 -20.51 -6.78
CA SER A 185 17.65 -20.04 -7.31
C SER A 185 17.84 -19.09 -8.49
N TYR A 186 18.74 -18.11 -8.39
CA TYR A 186 18.97 -17.14 -9.47
C TYR A 186 19.66 -17.73 -10.69
N VAL A 187 20.62 -18.64 -10.52
CA VAL A 187 21.22 -19.39 -11.65
C VAL A 187 20.12 -20.14 -12.41
N THR A 188 19.20 -20.78 -11.69
CA THR A 188 18.08 -21.50 -12.30
C THR A 188 17.11 -20.55 -13.01
N ILE A 189 16.75 -19.43 -12.38
CA ILE A 189 15.86 -18.41 -12.97
C ILE A 189 16.47 -17.85 -14.25
N ILE A 190 17.75 -17.49 -14.26
CA ILE A 190 18.45 -16.96 -15.43
C ILE A 190 18.50 -18.01 -16.53
N PHE A 191 18.90 -19.24 -16.22
CA PHE A 191 18.96 -20.34 -17.19
C PHE A 191 17.58 -20.61 -17.84
N CYS A 192 16.53 -20.75 -17.03
CA CYS A 192 15.17 -20.96 -17.52
C CYS A 192 14.67 -19.75 -18.32
N GLY A 193 14.90 -18.53 -17.83
CA GLY A 193 14.48 -17.28 -18.46
C GLY A 193 15.09 -17.09 -19.85
N VAL A 194 16.42 -17.27 -19.98
CA VAL A 194 17.13 -17.19 -21.26
C VAL A 194 16.61 -18.25 -22.24
N SER A 195 16.42 -19.48 -21.76
CA SER A 195 15.90 -20.58 -22.59
C SER A 195 14.49 -20.31 -23.11
N ILE A 196 13.59 -19.80 -22.24
CA ILE A 196 12.23 -19.42 -22.61
C ILE A 196 12.25 -18.29 -23.65
N HIS A 197 13.06 -17.25 -23.46
CA HIS A 197 13.17 -16.16 -24.42
C HIS A 197 13.67 -16.60 -25.78
N LYS A 198 14.68 -17.48 -25.82
CA LYS A 198 15.22 -18.04 -27.07
C LYS A 198 14.15 -18.81 -27.84
N ILE A 199 13.41 -19.70 -27.18
CA ILE A 199 12.38 -20.52 -27.83
C ILE A 199 11.18 -19.68 -28.26
N LEU A 200 10.71 -18.73 -27.44
CA LEU A 200 9.63 -17.82 -27.82
C LEU A 200 9.99 -16.98 -29.06
N ARG A 201 11.27 -16.63 -29.26
CA ARG A 201 11.72 -15.90 -30.45
C ARG A 201 11.77 -16.78 -31.69
N ILE A 202 12.26 -18.02 -31.57
CA ILE A 202 12.38 -18.96 -32.69
C ILE A 202 11.00 -19.42 -33.15
N GLU A 203 10.10 -19.73 -32.22
CA GLU A 203 8.79 -20.31 -32.52
C GLU A 203 7.67 -19.27 -32.64
N ALA A 204 8.01 -17.97 -32.59
CA ALA A 204 7.04 -16.88 -32.70
C ALA A 204 6.14 -16.99 -33.94
N SER A 205 6.67 -17.52 -35.05
CA SER A 205 5.94 -17.71 -36.31
C SER A 205 4.93 -18.87 -36.27
N LYS A 206 5.11 -19.84 -35.38
CA LYS A 206 4.22 -21.02 -35.25
C LYS A 206 3.00 -20.76 -34.37
N TYR A 207 3.08 -19.75 -33.49
CA TYR A 207 2.00 -19.42 -32.57
C TYR A 207 1.05 -18.38 -33.15
N SER A 208 -0.23 -18.46 -32.77
CA SER A 208 -1.18 -17.40 -33.08
C SER A 208 -0.73 -16.07 -32.45
N LYS A 209 -1.02 -14.94 -33.11
CA LYS A 209 -0.69 -13.59 -32.60
C LYS A 209 -1.19 -13.38 -31.16
N GLN A 210 -2.34 -13.95 -30.82
CA GLN A 210 -2.92 -13.87 -29.48
C GLN A 210 -2.12 -14.69 -28.45
N ASN A 211 -1.66 -15.89 -28.80
CA ASN A 211 -0.83 -16.71 -27.92
C ASN A 211 0.54 -16.07 -27.70
N VAL A 212 1.18 -15.53 -28.74
CA VAL A 212 2.45 -14.79 -28.61
C VAL A 212 2.27 -13.62 -27.63
N LYS A 213 1.24 -12.79 -27.81
CA LYS A 213 0.95 -11.66 -26.90
C LYS A 213 0.76 -12.10 -25.46
N CYS A 214 0.01 -13.18 -25.23
CA CYS A 214 -0.21 -13.74 -23.88
C CYS A 214 1.11 -14.24 -23.26
N GLN A 215 1.94 -14.93 -24.04
CA GLN A 215 3.23 -15.44 -23.59
C GLN A 215 4.20 -14.29 -23.27
N THR A 216 4.22 -13.24 -24.09
CA THR A 216 5.02 -12.04 -23.82
C THR A 216 4.59 -11.37 -22.52
N GLN A 217 3.28 -11.23 -22.27
CA GLN A 217 2.77 -10.65 -21.01
C GLN A 217 3.24 -11.45 -19.80
N VAL A 218 3.12 -12.78 -19.83
CA VAL A 218 3.57 -13.64 -18.73
C VAL A 218 5.09 -13.56 -18.57
N SER A 219 5.87 -13.46 -19.66
CA SER A 219 7.32 -13.26 -19.58
C SER A 219 7.71 -11.95 -18.91
N VAL A 220 7.03 -10.86 -19.26
CA VAL A 220 7.30 -9.55 -18.68
C VAL A 220 7.02 -9.59 -17.17
N ILE A 221 5.89 -10.16 -16.75
CA ILE A 221 5.55 -10.31 -15.33
C ILE A 221 6.65 -11.08 -14.59
N LEU A 222 7.00 -12.27 -15.08
CA LEU A 222 8.00 -13.11 -14.42
C LEU A 222 9.39 -12.48 -14.40
N THR A 223 9.75 -11.72 -15.43
CA THR A 223 11.04 -11.00 -15.48
C THR A 223 11.06 -9.89 -14.43
N ILE A 224 9.99 -9.09 -14.33
CA ILE A 224 9.88 -8.06 -13.30
C ILE A 224 9.91 -8.72 -11.91
N GLU A 225 9.16 -9.80 -11.70
CA GLU A 225 9.15 -10.57 -10.45
C GLU A 225 10.49 -11.23 -10.12
N ALA A 226 11.33 -11.52 -11.10
CA ALA A 226 12.69 -12.01 -10.86
C ALA A 226 13.67 -10.89 -10.50
N VAL A 227 13.55 -9.72 -11.15
CA VAL A 227 14.39 -8.56 -10.86
C VAL A 227 14.06 -7.96 -9.49
N PHE A 228 12.81 -8.07 -9.08
CA PHE A 228 12.32 -7.33 -7.95
C PHE A 228 12.87 -7.80 -6.58
N PRO A 229 12.98 -9.11 -6.27
CA PRO A 229 13.69 -9.59 -5.09
C PRO A 229 15.21 -9.33 -5.15
N VAL A 230 15.80 -9.07 -6.33
CA VAL A 230 17.19 -8.60 -6.39
C VAL A 230 17.29 -7.23 -5.72
N ILE A 231 16.39 -6.32 -6.07
CA ILE A 231 16.37 -4.96 -5.54
C ILE A 231 15.93 -4.95 -4.07
N THR A 232 14.90 -5.72 -3.74
CA THR A 232 14.27 -5.63 -2.42
C THR A 232 14.88 -6.53 -1.36
N VAL A 233 15.57 -7.61 -1.75
CA VAL A 233 16.14 -8.59 -0.81
C VAL A 233 17.63 -8.76 -1.02
N LEU A 234 18.09 -9.09 -2.24
CA LEU A 234 19.50 -9.43 -2.48
C LEU A 234 20.43 -8.25 -2.23
N ILE A 235 20.16 -7.09 -2.84
CA ILE A 235 21.00 -5.90 -2.67
C ILE A 235 21.06 -5.49 -1.20
N PRO A 236 19.94 -5.32 -0.46
CA PRO A 236 20.00 -4.99 0.96
C PRO A 236 20.73 -6.04 1.80
N THR A 237 20.55 -7.34 1.52
CA THR A 237 21.27 -8.42 2.22
C THR A 237 22.77 -8.39 1.92
N ALA A 238 23.16 -8.10 0.68
CA ALA A 238 24.56 -7.94 0.31
C ALA A 238 25.19 -6.72 0.99
N VAL A 239 24.44 -5.61 1.10
CA VAL A 239 24.87 -4.43 1.86
C VAL A 239 25.05 -4.79 3.34
N ASP A 240 24.12 -5.52 3.96
CA ASP A 240 24.27 -6.00 5.34
C ASP A 240 25.49 -6.92 5.49
N TRP A 241 25.75 -7.78 4.51
CA TRP A 241 26.91 -8.67 4.51
C TRP A 241 28.23 -7.89 4.41
N VAL A 242 28.32 -6.91 3.52
CA VAL A 242 29.52 -6.05 3.40
C VAL A 242 29.69 -5.20 4.67
N ALA A 243 28.62 -4.56 5.15
CA ALA A 243 28.63 -3.76 6.38
C ALA A 243 29.08 -4.61 7.58
N SER A 244 28.60 -5.87 7.64
CA SER A 244 29.01 -6.86 8.62
C SER A 244 30.51 -7.17 8.57
N HIS A 245 31.11 -7.32 7.39
CA HIS A 245 32.55 -7.58 7.25
C HIS A 245 33.41 -6.38 7.59
N LEU A 246 32.90 -5.17 7.33
CA LEU A 246 33.60 -3.92 7.62
C LEU A 246 33.44 -3.49 9.10
N LEU A 247 32.67 -4.24 9.90
CA LEU A 247 32.33 -3.91 11.29
C LEU A 247 31.71 -2.49 11.42
N TYR A 248 31.05 -2.03 10.36
CA TYR A 248 30.43 -0.71 10.28
C TYR A 248 28.99 -0.83 9.79
N TYR A 249 28.03 -0.60 10.70
CA TYR A 249 26.61 -0.65 10.39
C TYR A 249 25.90 0.62 10.85
N PRO A 250 25.54 1.51 9.92
CA PRO A 250 24.83 2.72 10.29
C PRO A 250 23.43 2.36 10.83
N SER A 251 23.00 3.04 11.89
CA SER A 251 21.73 2.76 12.58
C SER A 251 20.48 2.88 11.70
N TRP A 252 20.56 3.65 10.60
CA TRP A 252 19.47 3.82 9.64
C TRP A 252 19.31 2.64 8.66
N LEU A 253 20.32 1.78 8.51
CA LEU A 253 20.32 0.73 7.48
C LEU A 253 19.26 -0.36 7.75
N GLY A 254 19.11 -0.77 9.01
CA GLY A 254 18.10 -1.75 9.42
C GLY A 254 16.65 -1.34 9.09
N PRO A 255 16.19 -0.15 9.52
CA PRO A 255 14.89 0.38 9.15
C PRO A 255 14.67 0.54 7.64
N VAL A 256 15.69 0.99 6.90
CA VAL A 256 15.62 1.10 5.43
C VAL A 256 15.44 -0.28 4.80
N ARG A 257 16.24 -1.27 5.20
CA ARG A 257 16.12 -2.65 4.72
C ARG A 257 14.73 -3.22 4.98
N LYS A 258 14.23 -3.09 6.21
CA LYS A 258 12.87 -3.50 6.58
C LYS A 258 11.84 -2.87 5.65
N THR A 259 11.90 -1.56 5.45
CA THR A 259 10.97 -0.83 4.57
C THR A 259 11.04 -1.35 3.13
N VAL A 260 12.25 -1.51 2.59
CA VAL A 260 12.46 -1.98 1.21
C VAL A 260 11.93 -3.41 1.00
N THR A 261 12.16 -4.32 1.95
CA THR A 261 11.64 -5.70 1.88
C THR A 261 10.11 -5.76 2.00
N CYS A 262 9.49 -4.90 2.83
CA CYS A 262 8.03 -4.83 2.99
C CYS A 262 7.29 -4.34 1.73
N VAL A 263 7.96 -3.60 0.83
CA VAL A 263 7.37 -3.17 -0.44
C VAL A 263 7.16 -4.34 -1.39
N ALA A 264 7.84 -5.47 -1.17
CA ALA A 264 7.81 -6.60 -2.08
C ALA A 264 6.39 -7.18 -2.36
N PRO A 265 5.67 -7.66 -1.33
CA PRO A 265 4.32 -8.20 -1.51
C PRO A 265 3.27 -7.16 -1.94
N LEU A 266 3.59 -5.86 -1.90
CA LEU A 266 2.72 -4.79 -2.38
C LEU A 266 2.81 -4.63 -3.90
N LEU A 267 4.02 -4.61 -4.46
CA LEU A 267 4.23 -4.37 -5.89
C LEU A 267 3.85 -5.59 -6.74
N ASN A 268 4.05 -6.81 -6.24
CA ASN A 268 3.71 -8.04 -6.96
C ASN A 268 2.26 -8.07 -7.52
N PRO A 269 1.20 -7.83 -6.72
CA PRO A 269 -0.16 -7.79 -7.25
C PRO A 269 -0.40 -6.60 -8.19
N ILE A 270 0.23 -5.44 -7.95
CA ILE A 270 0.12 -4.26 -8.80
C ILE A 270 0.68 -4.57 -10.20
N ILE A 271 1.89 -5.11 -10.28
CA ILE A 271 2.54 -5.49 -11.54
C ILE A 271 1.66 -6.47 -12.32
N LYS A 272 1.16 -7.53 -11.67
CA LYS A 272 0.27 -8.51 -12.31
C LYS A 272 -1.01 -7.86 -12.84
N ILE A 273 -1.64 -6.97 -12.07
CA ILE A 273 -2.86 -6.25 -12.49
C ILE A 273 -2.55 -5.33 -13.68
N CYS A 274 -1.44 -4.60 -13.65
CA CYS A 274 -1.06 -3.63 -14.67
C CYS A 274 -0.64 -4.27 -16.00
N VAL A 275 0.09 -5.39 -15.94
CA VAL A 275 0.65 -6.06 -17.13
C VAL A 275 -0.38 -6.99 -17.80
N VAL A 276 -1.20 -7.70 -17.02
CA VAL A 276 -2.23 -8.57 -17.58
C VAL A 276 -3.41 -7.73 -18.10
N GLY A 277 -3.51 -7.62 -19.42
CA GLY A 277 -4.48 -6.72 -20.07
C GLY A 277 -5.94 -6.96 -19.66
N CYS A 278 -6.36 -8.21 -19.45
CA CYS A 278 -7.72 -8.50 -19.01
C CYS A 278 -7.98 -8.06 -17.56
N TYR A 279 -6.98 -8.13 -16.68
CA TYR A 279 -7.09 -7.65 -15.31
C TYR A 279 -7.12 -6.13 -15.28
N ARG A 280 -6.19 -5.48 -15.98
CA ARG A 280 -6.14 -4.02 -16.10
C ARG A 280 -7.43 -3.45 -16.65
N ALA A 281 -7.99 -4.02 -17.72
CA ALA A 281 -9.22 -3.53 -18.32
C ALA A 281 -10.40 -3.57 -17.32
N ILE A 282 -10.45 -4.58 -16.47
CA ILE A 282 -11.50 -4.73 -15.46
C ILE A 282 -11.28 -3.77 -14.31
N VAL A 283 -10.06 -3.67 -13.79
CA VAL A 283 -9.75 -2.70 -12.74
C VAL A 283 -10.00 -1.28 -13.22
N LEU A 284 -9.61 -0.93 -14.45
CA LEU A 284 -9.93 0.37 -15.06
C LEU A 284 -11.44 0.55 -15.27
N ARG A 285 -12.20 -0.48 -15.65
CA ARG A 285 -13.67 -0.40 -15.73
C ARG A 285 -14.30 -0.20 -14.36
N LEU A 286 -13.79 -0.87 -13.34
CA LEU A 286 -14.22 -0.68 -11.95
C LEU A 286 -13.87 0.73 -11.49
N MET A 287 -12.64 1.21 -11.69
CA MET A 287 -12.24 2.59 -11.39
C MET A 287 -13.00 3.63 -12.22
N LYS A 288 -13.47 3.30 -13.43
CA LYS A 288 -14.37 4.18 -14.19
C LYS A 288 -15.79 4.21 -13.62
N LYS A 289 -16.21 3.18 -12.88
CA LYS A 289 -17.45 3.24 -12.11
C LYS A 289 -17.17 4.13 -10.90
N LYS A 290 -17.68 5.37 -10.96
CA LYS A 290 -17.56 6.42 -9.93
C LYS A 290 -17.75 5.88 -8.50
N PHE A 291 -18.73 5.01 -8.30
CA PHE A 291 -18.99 4.29 -7.06
C PHE A 291 -17.80 3.48 -6.50
N PHE A 292 -17.00 2.81 -7.33
CA PHE A 292 -15.88 1.97 -6.87
C PHE A 292 -14.68 2.79 -6.40
N VAL A 293 -14.44 3.97 -7.00
CA VAL A 293 -13.38 4.90 -6.59
C VAL A 293 -13.63 5.38 -5.17
N ASN A 294 -14.86 5.81 -4.89
CA ASN A 294 -15.23 6.32 -3.57
C ASN A 294 -15.24 5.23 -2.49
N ILE A 295 -15.64 3.99 -2.84
CA ILE A 295 -15.63 2.84 -1.91
C ILE A 295 -14.23 2.30 -1.64
N THR A 296 -13.26 2.45 -2.55
CA THR A 296 -11.92 1.89 -2.35
C THR A 296 -10.93 2.91 -1.80
N ILE A 297 -10.99 4.16 -2.25
CA ILE A 297 -10.05 5.21 -1.83
C ILE A 297 -10.39 5.73 -0.44
N SER A 298 -11.67 5.95 -0.11
CA SER A 298 -12.04 6.54 1.18
C SER A 298 -11.70 5.63 2.37
N PRO A 299 -11.95 4.30 2.36
CA PRO A 299 -11.52 3.42 3.43
C PRO A 299 -10.00 3.29 3.55
N LEU A 300 -9.28 3.36 2.43
CA LEU A 300 -7.82 3.40 2.44
C LEU A 300 -7.34 4.69 3.13
N ALA A 301 -7.90 5.84 2.78
CA ALA A 301 -7.61 7.12 3.42
C ALA A 301 -7.92 7.09 4.93
N LEU A 302 -9.08 6.55 5.33
CA LEU A 302 -9.44 6.37 6.74
C LEU A 302 -8.43 5.48 7.48
N THR A 303 -8.00 4.38 6.86
CA THR A 303 -7.02 3.47 7.45
C THR A 303 -5.66 4.14 7.62
N LEU A 304 -5.19 4.88 6.60
CA LEU A 304 -3.92 5.59 6.63
C LEU A 304 -3.93 6.74 7.65
N ASN A 305 -5.02 7.50 7.71
CA ASN A 305 -5.17 8.58 8.68
C ASN A 305 -5.34 8.05 10.12
N GLY A 306 -6.05 6.94 10.31
CA GLY A 306 -6.13 6.26 11.61
C GLY A 306 -4.75 5.75 12.07
N LEU A 307 -3.96 5.18 11.17
CA LEU A 307 -2.58 4.79 11.45
C LEU A 307 -1.71 6.00 11.79
N LEU A 308 -1.86 7.11 11.06
CA LEU A 308 -1.13 8.35 11.35
C LEU A 308 -1.50 8.92 12.73
N ALA A 309 -2.78 8.94 13.11
CA ALA A 309 -3.21 9.30 14.47
C ALA A 309 -2.55 8.42 15.53
N TYR A 310 -2.53 7.11 15.30
CA TYR A 310 -1.89 6.13 16.19
C TYR A 310 -0.39 6.38 16.31
N LEU A 311 0.30 6.68 15.22
CA LEU A 311 1.73 7.00 15.22
C LEU A 311 2.01 8.33 15.93
N ILE A 312 1.15 9.35 15.73
CA ILE A 312 1.28 10.62 16.44
C ILE A 312 1.17 10.39 17.96
N TYR A 313 0.23 9.54 18.38
CA TYR A 313 0.01 9.19 19.77
C TYR A 313 1.19 8.44 20.38
N THR A 314 1.67 7.40 19.71
CA THR A 314 2.61 6.44 20.29
C THR A 314 4.08 6.74 20.03
N LYS A 315 4.43 7.35 18.89
CA LYS A 315 5.82 7.42 18.39
C LYS A 315 6.38 8.82 18.18
N THR A 316 5.60 9.87 18.41
CA THR A 316 6.11 11.24 18.23
C THR A 316 7.15 11.61 19.30
N SER A 317 8.35 11.98 18.85
CA SER A 317 9.49 12.38 19.68
C SER A 317 9.19 13.64 20.53
N ILE A 318 9.99 13.83 21.58
CA ILE A 318 9.93 15.03 22.44
C ILE A 318 10.15 16.31 21.63
N ILE A 319 11.00 16.26 20.60
CA ILE A 319 11.28 17.38 19.69
C ILE A 319 10.02 17.81 18.92
N LEU A 320 9.15 16.85 18.59
CA LEU A 320 7.89 17.09 17.88
C LEU A 320 6.69 17.33 18.82
N LYS A 321 6.92 17.44 20.15
CA LYS A 321 5.84 17.57 21.13
C LYS A 321 4.97 18.80 20.87
N ASP A 322 5.56 19.90 20.43
CA ASP A 322 4.83 21.13 20.09
C ASP A 322 4.01 20.96 18.80
N TYR A 323 4.48 20.15 17.84
CA TYR A 323 3.78 19.88 16.57
C TYR A 323 2.62 18.89 16.70
N LYS A 324 2.54 18.13 17.81
CA LYS A 324 1.51 17.10 18.03
C LYS A 324 0.10 17.63 17.79
N LYS A 325 -0.23 18.81 18.34
CA LYS A 325 -1.56 19.42 18.23
C LYS A 325 -1.99 19.63 16.78
N ILE A 326 -1.04 19.98 15.92
CA ILE A 326 -1.30 20.28 14.51
C ILE A 326 -1.36 19.05 13.65
N LEU A 327 -0.50 18.07 13.94
CA LEU A 327 -0.57 16.77 13.27
C LEU A 327 -1.91 16.11 13.57
N TYR A 328 -2.39 16.17 14.82
CA TYR A 328 -3.73 15.70 15.17
C TYR A 328 -4.84 16.46 14.47
N LEU A 329 -4.76 17.80 14.42
CA LEU A 329 -5.74 18.60 13.70
C LEU A 329 -5.85 18.15 12.24
N GLY A 330 -4.72 18.02 11.52
CA GLY A 330 -4.72 17.55 10.13
C GLY A 330 -5.37 16.18 9.97
N VAL A 331 -4.98 15.21 10.82
CA VAL A 331 -5.55 13.86 10.78
C VAL A 331 -7.05 13.84 11.05
N ILE A 332 -7.51 14.59 12.05
CA ILE A 332 -8.95 14.65 12.40
C ILE A 332 -9.73 15.22 11.21
N VAL A 333 -9.26 16.30 10.60
CA VAL A 333 -9.92 16.92 9.44
C VAL A 333 -9.94 15.97 8.24
N ASP A 334 -8.83 15.28 7.95
CA ASP A 334 -8.78 14.34 6.83
C ASP A 334 -9.66 13.10 7.06
N ILE A 335 -9.83 12.65 8.32
CA ILE A 335 -10.79 11.60 8.67
C ILE A 335 -12.22 12.09 8.44
N ILE A 336 -12.56 13.29 8.92
CA ILE A 336 -13.90 13.89 8.72
C ILE A 336 -14.21 14.01 7.23
N TYR A 337 -13.28 14.53 6.44
CA TYR A 337 -13.42 14.64 4.98
C TYR A 337 -13.60 13.26 4.34
N SER A 338 -12.78 12.27 4.71
CA SER A 338 -12.88 10.91 4.17
C SER A 338 -14.21 10.25 4.52
N LEU A 339 -14.76 10.49 5.71
CA LEU A 339 -16.09 10.01 6.12
C LEU A 339 -17.20 10.69 5.30
N ILE A 340 -17.18 12.02 5.16
CA ILE A 340 -18.17 12.77 4.37
C ILE A 340 -18.10 12.33 2.89
N SER A 341 -16.90 12.18 2.35
CA SER A 341 -16.68 11.68 0.99
C SER A 341 -17.17 10.24 0.81
N LEU A 342 -17.02 9.37 1.82
CA LEU A 342 -17.55 8.01 1.77
C LEU A 342 -19.08 7.98 1.85
N LEU A 343 -19.67 8.80 2.73
CA LEU A 343 -21.11 8.84 2.98
C LEU A 343 -21.90 9.45 1.82
N PHE A 344 -21.39 10.53 1.21
CA PHE A 344 -22.10 11.29 0.18
C PHE A 344 -21.54 11.07 -1.23
N ALA A 345 -20.26 10.67 -1.35
CA ALA A 345 -19.61 10.34 -2.62
C ALA A 345 -19.88 11.37 -3.74
N PRO A 346 -19.46 12.63 -3.54
CA PRO A 346 -19.79 13.71 -4.45
C PRO A 346 -19.13 13.46 -5.81
N THR A 347 -19.83 13.82 -6.86
CA THR A 347 -19.36 13.74 -8.22
C THR A 347 -19.79 15.01 -8.93
N THR A 348 -18.83 15.76 -9.42
CA THR A 348 -19.09 16.98 -10.18
C THR A 348 -19.16 16.63 -11.66
N LEU A 349 -20.14 17.19 -12.38
CA LEU A 349 -20.30 17.02 -13.81
C LEU A 349 -20.57 18.39 -14.42
N ILE A 350 -19.80 18.77 -15.44
CA ILE A 350 -20.07 19.96 -16.24
C ILE A 350 -20.67 19.49 -17.56
N TYR A 351 -21.89 19.94 -17.88
CA TYR A 351 -22.55 19.62 -19.14
C TYR A 351 -23.27 20.85 -19.69
N LYS A 352 -22.92 21.25 -20.93
CA LYS A 352 -23.48 22.45 -21.60
C LYS A 352 -23.53 23.68 -20.70
N ASP A 353 -22.39 24.00 -20.06
CA ASP A 353 -22.22 25.15 -19.16
C ASP A 353 -23.02 25.08 -17.85
N VAL A 354 -23.47 23.90 -17.47
CA VAL A 354 -24.17 23.65 -16.20
C VAL A 354 -23.31 22.78 -15.32
N TYR A 355 -23.17 23.18 -14.06
CA TYR A 355 -22.42 22.47 -13.04
C TYR A 355 -23.40 21.66 -12.18
N PHE A 356 -23.32 20.35 -12.33
CA PHE A 356 -24.08 19.40 -11.52
C PHE A 356 -23.20 18.84 -10.42
N VAL A 357 -23.77 18.71 -9.22
CA VAL A 357 -23.19 17.92 -8.15
C VAL A 357 -24.10 16.75 -7.86
N LEU A 358 -23.60 15.56 -8.16
CA LEU A 358 -24.28 14.29 -7.95
C LEU A 358 -23.73 13.64 -6.70
N LEU A 359 -24.59 13.31 -5.73
CA LEU A 359 -24.18 12.58 -4.54
C LEU A 359 -24.51 11.10 -4.72
N GLU A 360 -23.49 10.28 -4.98
CA GLU A 360 -23.67 8.85 -5.29
C GLU A 360 -23.50 7.94 -4.05
N GLY A 361 -23.25 8.54 -2.88
CA GLY A 361 -22.93 7.81 -1.65
C GLY A 361 -24.16 7.20 -0.97
N ILE A 362 -23.93 6.47 0.12
CA ILE A 362 -24.98 5.80 0.91
C ILE A 362 -26.08 6.79 1.33
N LEU A 363 -25.69 7.98 1.79
CA LEU A 363 -26.62 9.04 2.20
C LEU A 363 -26.97 9.99 1.05
N GLY A 364 -26.22 9.94 -0.07
CA GLY A 364 -26.49 10.76 -1.25
C GLY A 364 -27.78 10.38 -1.99
N GLN A 365 -28.32 9.18 -1.73
CA GLN A 365 -29.56 8.68 -2.33
C GLN A 365 -30.83 9.08 -1.56
N MET A 366 -30.70 9.72 -0.39
CA MET A 366 -31.85 10.16 0.39
C MET A 366 -32.52 11.38 -0.25
N GLU A 367 -33.81 11.59 0.05
CA GLU A 367 -34.54 12.77 -0.42
C GLU A 367 -34.05 14.07 0.24
N GLU A 368 -34.40 15.21 -0.37
CA GLU A 368 -34.18 16.52 0.24
C GLU A 368 -34.80 16.54 1.65
N PRO A 369 -34.12 17.10 2.68
CA PRO A 369 -32.97 17.99 2.61
C PRO A 369 -31.58 17.31 2.66
N MET A 370 -31.52 15.97 2.70
CA MET A 370 -30.27 15.24 2.98
C MET A 370 -29.23 15.39 1.88
N THR A 371 -29.65 15.46 0.62
CA THR A 371 -28.77 15.74 -0.52
C THR A 371 -28.15 17.12 -0.42
N THR A 372 -28.94 18.15 -0.13
CA THR A 372 -28.39 19.49 0.05
C THR A 372 -27.44 19.58 1.25
N ILE A 373 -27.79 18.96 2.37
CA ILE A 373 -26.89 18.87 3.54
C ILE A 373 -25.59 18.17 3.16
N GLY A 374 -25.67 17.06 2.41
CA GLY A 374 -24.51 16.31 1.94
C GLY A 374 -23.56 17.13 1.08
N HIS A 375 -24.10 17.95 0.17
CA HIS A 375 -23.33 18.86 -0.67
C HIS A 375 -22.62 19.93 0.17
N VAL A 376 -23.37 20.59 1.07
CA VAL A 376 -22.81 21.63 1.95
C VAL A 376 -21.70 21.07 2.85
N LEU A 377 -21.91 19.90 3.44
CA LEU A 377 -20.90 19.22 4.26
C LEU A 377 -19.65 18.87 3.44
N ASN A 378 -19.82 18.48 2.18
CA ASN A 378 -18.68 18.15 1.33
C ASN A 378 -17.84 19.36 0.98
N VAL A 379 -18.51 20.45 0.57
CA VAL A 379 -17.87 21.73 0.29
C VAL A 379 -17.16 22.25 1.55
N PHE A 380 -17.85 22.24 2.70
CA PHE A 380 -17.27 22.60 3.99
C PHE A 380 -16.01 21.79 4.30
N ALA A 381 -16.07 20.46 4.20
CA ALA A 381 -14.95 19.58 4.52
C ALA A 381 -13.76 19.81 3.57
N THR A 382 -14.02 20.03 2.29
CA THR A 382 -12.98 20.35 1.29
C THR A 382 -12.27 21.66 1.64
N TYR A 383 -13.01 22.73 1.91
CA TYR A 383 -12.43 24.00 2.31
C TYR A 383 -11.72 23.91 3.66
N PHE A 384 -12.22 23.08 4.57
CA PHE A 384 -11.61 22.89 5.88
C PHE A 384 -10.27 22.15 5.80
N CYS A 385 -10.13 21.16 4.92
CA CYS A 385 -8.83 20.54 4.59
C CYS A 385 -7.84 21.60 4.06
N ILE A 386 -8.27 22.48 3.16
CA ILE A 386 -7.42 23.55 2.59
C ILE A 386 -7.02 24.56 3.68
N ALA A 387 -7.98 25.03 4.48
CA ALA A 387 -7.74 26.01 5.53
C ALA A 387 -6.83 25.44 6.64
N THR A 388 -7.01 24.18 7.03
CA THR A 388 -6.11 23.54 8.00
C THR A 388 -4.69 23.38 7.49
N ALA A 389 -4.47 23.16 6.18
CA ALA A 389 -3.13 23.22 5.60
C ALA A 389 -2.47 24.59 5.80
N GLN A 390 -3.23 25.69 5.67
CA GLN A 390 -2.72 27.04 5.96
C GLN A 390 -2.34 27.21 7.44
N VAL A 391 -3.15 26.69 8.37
CA VAL A 391 -2.83 26.69 9.82
C VAL A 391 -1.52 25.95 10.07
N GLN A 392 -1.29 24.80 9.41
CA GLN A 392 -0.04 24.05 9.51
C GLN A 392 1.17 24.89 9.08
N PHE A 393 1.07 25.62 7.97
CA PHE A 393 2.14 26.48 7.48
C PHE A 393 2.40 27.68 8.39
N ILE A 394 1.36 28.39 8.82
CA ILE A 394 1.48 29.55 9.71
C ILE A 394 2.15 29.13 11.02
N TYR A 395 1.71 28.03 11.61
CA TYR A 395 2.32 27.55 12.85
C TYR A 395 3.77 27.13 12.66
N ARG A 396 4.09 26.40 11.59
CA ARG A 396 5.49 26.02 11.28
C ARG A 396 6.36 27.26 11.10
N TYR A 397 5.87 28.28 10.40
CA TYR A 397 6.58 29.54 10.21
C TYR A 397 6.83 30.26 11.54
N LEU A 398 5.80 30.39 12.39
CA LEU A 398 5.96 31.04 13.70
C LEU A 398 6.93 30.30 14.62
N LEU A 399 6.86 28.98 14.61
CA LEU A 399 7.71 28.14 15.46
C LEU A 399 9.17 28.13 14.96
N ILE A 400 9.41 27.96 13.65
CA ILE A 400 10.76 27.83 13.08
C ILE A 400 11.42 29.20 12.88
N CYS A 401 10.72 30.12 12.20
CA CYS A 401 11.32 31.38 11.75
C CYS A 401 11.25 32.49 12.79
N LYS A 402 10.29 32.42 13.74
CA LYS A 402 10.13 33.43 14.79
C LYS A 402 10.43 32.91 16.19
N ASN A 403 10.69 31.61 16.35
CA ASN A 403 10.87 30.95 17.65
C ASN A 403 9.74 31.30 18.64
N LYS A 404 8.53 31.56 18.13
CA LYS A 404 7.36 31.92 18.94
C LYS A 404 6.43 30.72 19.00
N LYS A 405 6.24 30.18 20.20
CA LYS A 405 5.19 29.20 20.44
C LYS A 405 3.84 29.92 20.44
N LEU A 406 2.94 29.42 19.61
CA LEU A 406 1.56 29.91 19.61
C LEU A 406 0.90 29.41 20.91
N ASP A 407 0.33 30.32 21.69
CA ASP A 407 -0.45 29.94 22.86
C ASP A 407 -1.73 29.20 22.44
N ASN A 408 -2.39 28.55 23.41
CA ASN A 408 -3.59 27.77 23.10
C ASN A 408 -4.72 28.63 22.55
N LEU A 409 -4.80 29.90 22.97
CA LEU A 409 -5.86 30.82 22.57
C LEU A 409 -5.68 31.27 21.11
N ALA A 410 -4.47 31.67 20.70
CA ALA A 410 -4.18 32.04 19.33
C ALA A 410 -4.23 30.81 18.41
N PHE A 411 -3.81 29.63 18.87
CA PHE A 411 -3.98 28.39 18.11
C PHE A 411 -5.47 28.08 17.89
N PHE A 412 -6.27 28.14 18.95
CA PHE A 412 -7.72 27.98 18.85
C PHE A 412 -8.34 29.04 17.93
N GLY A 413 -7.88 30.29 18.01
CA GLY A 413 -8.27 31.37 17.12
C GLY A 413 -8.03 31.03 15.65
N LEU A 414 -6.83 30.55 15.28
CA LEU A 414 -6.51 30.14 13.91
C LEU A 414 -7.37 28.97 13.41
N VAL A 415 -7.65 27.99 14.28
CA VAL A 415 -8.53 26.87 13.94
C VAL A 415 -9.97 27.36 13.76
N LEU A 416 -10.45 28.22 14.67
CA LEU A 416 -11.78 28.79 14.62
C LEU A 416 -11.98 29.64 13.38
N THR A 417 -11.02 30.48 12.99
CA THR A 417 -11.08 31.24 11.73
C THR A 417 -11.12 30.32 10.52
N SER A 418 -10.43 29.18 10.57
CA SER A 418 -10.47 28.15 9.51
C SER A 418 -11.83 27.47 9.42
N VAL A 419 -12.46 27.16 10.56
CA VAL A 419 -13.82 26.59 10.61
C VAL A 419 -14.84 27.60 10.11
N ILE A 420 -14.79 28.85 10.58
CA ILE A 420 -15.73 29.91 10.19
C ILE A 420 -15.60 30.21 8.69
N SER A 421 -14.38 30.38 8.17
CA SER A 421 -14.18 30.61 6.73
C SER A 421 -14.69 29.45 5.88
N SER A 422 -14.43 28.20 6.27
CA SER A 422 -14.94 27.02 5.57
C SER A 422 -16.47 26.91 5.65
N GLY A 423 -17.05 27.28 6.80
CA GLY A 423 -18.49 27.35 7.03
C GLY A 423 -19.16 28.41 6.15
N LEU A 424 -18.58 29.62 6.10
CA LEU A 424 -19.04 30.70 5.22
C LEU A 424 -18.94 30.29 3.74
N CYS A 425 -17.86 29.62 3.31
CA CYS A 425 -17.76 29.09 1.96
C CYS A 425 -18.86 28.06 1.65
N GLY A 426 -19.11 27.12 2.56
CA GLY A 426 -20.20 26.14 2.41
C GLY A 426 -21.58 26.80 2.37
N PHE A 427 -21.81 27.82 3.21
CA PHE A 427 -23.04 28.60 3.26
C PHE A 427 -23.27 29.44 2.00
N VAL A 428 -22.25 30.16 1.53
CA VAL A 428 -22.31 30.92 0.27
C VAL A 428 -22.56 29.96 -0.89
N ASN A 429 -21.93 28.79 -0.91
CA ASN A 429 -22.18 27.78 -1.94
C ASN A 429 -23.63 27.28 -1.90
N TYR A 430 -24.18 27.02 -0.70
CA TYR A 430 -25.60 26.67 -0.52
C TYR A 430 -26.54 27.75 -1.06
N PHE A 431 -26.33 29.03 -0.69
CA PHE A 431 -27.19 30.12 -1.13
C PHE A 431 -27.07 30.38 -2.63
N ALA A 432 -25.86 30.32 -3.18
CA ALA A 432 -25.66 30.39 -4.62
C ALA A 432 -26.44 29.28 -5.33
N PHE A 433 -26.44 28.07 -4.75
CA PHE A 433 -27.20 26.94 -5.27
C PHE A 433 -28.72 27.16 -5.22
N GLN A 434 -29.24 27.66 -4.09
CA GLN A 434 -30.67 27.91 -3.91
C GLN A 434 -31.19 29.07 -4.78
N ILE A 435 -30.42 30.16 -4.88
CA ILE A 435 -30.78 31.35 -5.66
C ILE A 435 -30.74 31.06 -7.16
N LEU A 436 -29.77 30.27 -7.61
CA LEU A 436 -29.61 29.93 -9.04
C LEU A 436 -30.50 28.77 -9.49
N ASN A 437 -31.17 28.07 -8.57
CA ASN A 437 -32.17 27.07 -8.89
C ASN A 437 -33.56 27.70 -8.99
N THR A 438 -33.77 28.55 -10.01
CA THR A 438 -35.12 29.04 -10.30
C THR A 438 -35.97 27.90 -10.90
N SER A 439 -37.28 27.91 -10.64
CA SER A 439 -38.21 26.84 -11.09
C SER A 439 -38.25 26.65 -12.61
N GLU A 440 -37.91 27.70 -13.39
CA GLU A 440 -37.89 27.65 -14.85
C GLU A 440 -36.69 26.86 -15.40
N ASP A 441 -35.53 26.93 -14.75
CA ASP A 441 -34.34 26.17 -15.12
C ASP A 441 -34.57 24.66 -14.94
N LEU A 442 -35.29 24.25 -13.89
CA LEU A 442 -35.59 22.85 -13.64
C LEU A 442 -36.45 22.22 -14.75
N VAL A 443 -37.43 22.97 -15.26
CA VAL A 443 -38.29 22.55 -16.39
C VAL A 443 -37.49 22.49 -17.70
N TYR A 444 -36.61 23.46 -17.93
CA TYR A 444 -35.70 23.45 -19.07
C TYR A 444 -34.76 22.25 -19.03
N TYR A 445 -34.20 21.90 -17.87
CA TYR A 445 -33.34 20.73 -17.71
C TYR A 445 -34.10 19.41 -17.88
N GLN A 446 -35.31 19.28 -17.32
CA GLN A 446 -36.16 18.11 -17.58
C GLN A 446 -36.45 17.94 -19.08
N SER A 447 -36.66 19.04 -19.81
CA SER A 447 -36.88 19.00 -21.26
C SER A 447 -35.61 18.64 -22.07
N LEU A 448 -34.43 19.09 -21.64
CA LEU A 448 -33.15 18.75 -22.28
C LEU A 448 -32.74 17.28 -22.06
N LEU A 449 -33.19 16.69 -20.95
CA LEU A 449 -32.84 15.34 -20.52
C LEU A 449 -33.78 14.26 -21.09
N GLY A 450 -34.92 14.65 -21.69
CA GLY A 450 -35.97 13.76 -22.20
C GLY A 450 -35.62 12.80 -23.37
N PRO A 451 -34.73 13.13 -24.34
CA PRO A 451 -34.46 12.22 -25.46
C PRO A 451 -33.24 11.32 -25.29
N ILE A 452 -32.34 11.62 -24.34
CA ILE A 452 -31.10 10.85 -24.13
C ILE A 452 -31.40 9.82 -23.03
N GLY A 453 -31.47 8.54 -23.39
CA GLY A 453 -31.81 7.41 -22.52
C GLY A 453 -30.94 7.28 -21.27
N TRP A 454 -31.20 8.10 -20.27
CA TRP A 454 -30.60 8.01 -18.94
C TRP A 454 -31.34 7.02 -18.04
N SER A 455 -32.54 6.55 -18.41
CA SER A 455 -33.22 5.45 -17.72
C SER A 455 -32.39 4.16 -17.71
N GLU A 456 -31.59 3.92 -18.75
CA GLU A 456 -30.63 2.80 -18.82
C GLU A 456 -29.30 3.06 -18.11
N ILE A 457 -28.90 4.33 -17.91
CA ILE A 457 -27.58 4.68 -17.34
C ILE A 457 -27.65 5.00 -15.84
N LEU A 458 -28.75 5.59 -15.33
CA LEU A 458 -28.82 6.14 -13.97
C LEU A 458 -29.83 5.50 -13.02
N GLY A 459 -30.76 4.66 -13.49
CA GLY A 459 -31.67 3.90 -12.62
C GLY A 459 -32.56 4.78 -11.71
N SER A 460 -33.80 4.97 -12.17
CA SER A 460 -34.94 5.67 -11.56
C SER A 460 -34.78 7.18 -11.29
N GLU A 461 -35.92 7.86 -11.20
CA GLU A 461 -36.08 9.27 -10.81
C GLU A 461 -35.28 9.54 -9.54
N ARG A 462 -34.20 10.34 -9.64
CA ARG A 462 -33.36 10.73 -8.49
C ARG A 462 -33.36 12.24 -8.37
N ASN A 463 -33.24 12.72 -7.14
CA ASN A 463 -33.16 14.14 -6.84
C ASN A 463 -31.81 14.70 -7.30
N TYR A 464 -31.85 15.72 -8.15
CA TYR A 464 -30.66 16.38 -8.70
C TYR A 464 -30.58 17.81 -8.23
N ALA A 465 -29.38 18.19 -7.82
CA ALA A 465 -29.00 19.56 -7.59
C ALA A 465 -28.29 20.02 -8.89
N ALA A 466 -28.80 21.04 -9.59
CA ALA A 466 -28.23 21.54 -10.84
C ALA A 466 -28.12 23.07 -10.87
N THR A 467 -26.91 23.62 -11.01
CA THR A 467 -26.73 25.08 -11.07
C THR A 467 -26.00 25.47 -12.36
N ARG A 468 -26.52 26.46 -13.09
CA ARG A 468 -25.87 26.99 -14.29
C ARG A 468 -24.56 27.69 -13.91
N ILE A 469 -23.48 27.47 -14.67
CA ILE A 469 -22.25 28.25 -14.51
C ILE A 469 -22.53 29.63 -15.10
N VAL A 470 -22.97 30.54 -14.26
CA VAL A 470 -23.03 31.96 -14.59
C VAL A 470 -21.61 32.49 -14.47
N SER A 471 -21.05 33.08 -15.53
CA SER A 471 -19.72 33.67 -15.41
C SER A 471 -19.78 34.79 -14.36
N ILE A 472 -18.70 35.02 -13.61
CA ILE A 472 -18.66 36.10 -12.61
C ILE A 472 -18.98 37.46 -13.25
N ALA A 473 -18.73 37.62 -14.55
CA ALA A 473 -19.11 38.82 -15.31
C ALA A 473 -20.63 38.98 -15.43
N ASP A 474 -21.38 37.91 -15.62
CA ASP A 474 -22.85 37.95 -15.76
C ASP A 474 -23.55 38.19 -14.41
N LEU A 475 -22.98 37.67 -13.31
CA LEU A 475 -23.45 37.93 -11.95
C LEU A 475 -23.21 39.39 -11.50
N LEU A 476 -22.15 40.03 -12.00
CA LEU A 476 -21.87 41.44 -11.74
C LEU A 476 -22.79 42.38 -12.54
N ILE A 477 -23.32 41.95 -13.69
CA ILE A 477 -24.23 42.76 -14.53
C ILE A 477 -25.65 42.81 -13.95
N ILE A 478 -26.08 41.80 -13.18
CA ILE A 478 -27.44 41.74 -12.62
C ILE A 478 -27.60 42.63 -11.36
N TYR A 479 -26.51 43.13 -10.77
CA TYR A 479 -26.53 43.87 -9.50
C TYR A 479 -25.94 45.29 -9.57
N ILE A 480 -25.93 45.91 -10.75
CA ILE A 480 -25.74 47.37 -10.88
C ILE A 480 -27.13 47.95 -11.20
N PRO A 481 -27.84 48.56 -10.23
CA PRO A 481 -28.97 49.40 -10.58
C PRO A 481 -28.42 50.64 -11.31
N ASP A 482 -29.09 51.05 -12.38
CA ASP A 482 -28.83 52.34 -13.05
C ASP A 482 -28.86 53.53 -12.08
#